data_AF-E9B6T3-F1
#
_entry.id   AF-E9B6T3-F1
#
_cell.length_a   1.000
_cell.length_b   1.000
_cell.length_c   1.000
_cell.angle_alpha   90.00
_cell.angle_beta   90.00
_cell.angle_gamma   90.00
#
_symmetry.space_group_name_H-M   'P 1'
#
loop_
_entity.id
_entity.type
_entity.pdbx_description
1 polymer ?
#
loop_
_entity_poly.entity_id
_entity_poly.type
_entity_poly.pdbx_seq_one_letter_code
_entity_poly.pdbx_strand_id
1 'polypeptide(L)'
;MTTPTSSTTADGVKESTEIDMALRFLNHCLSNAVQVHYLVTSSLQGGDWQTSTLLGAEAQAYMGALLAVYAASSAFRRQLVSGDSLYYLQCLTDETTRSDFVRVAAAPSFPFASF
;
A
#
# COMPACT_ATOMS: atom_id res chain seq x y z
N MET A 1 32.62 -38.19 -4.22
CA MET A 1 32.03 -37.65 -5.46
C MET A 1 30.63 -38.28 -5.58
N THR A 2 29.50 -37.62 -5.84
CA THR A 2 29.10 -36.21 -6.12
C THR A 2 27.56 -36.24 -6.26
N THR A 3 26.71 -35.31 -5.78
CA THR A 3 26.81 -34.11 -4.91
C THR A 3 25.37 -33.71 -4.52
N PRO A 4 25.07 -33.07 -3.36
CA PRO A 4 23.70 -32.64 -3.07
C PRO A 4 23.35 -31.36 -3.86
N THR A 5 22.29 -31.43 -4.67
CA THR A 5 21.80 -30.31 -5.47
C THR A 5 21.09 -29.28 -4.59
N SER A 6 21.71 -28.11 -4.39
CA SER A 6 21.08 -26.98 -3.69
C SER A 6 20.02 -26.31 -4.56
N SER A 7 18.77 -26.76 -4.47
CA SER A 7 17.61 -26.11 -5.08
C SER A 7 16.97 -25.12 -4.11
N THR A 8 17.66 -24.01 -3.84
CA THR A 8 17.16 -22.89 -3.02
C THR A 8 17.50 -21.56 -3.70
N THR A 9 16.74 -21.22 -4.74
CA THR A 9 16.95 -20.00 -5.53
C THR A 9 15.68 -19.39 -6.12
N ALA A 10 14.59 -20.15 -6.27
CA ALA A 10 13.33 -19.63 -6.80
C ALA A 10 12.52 -18.81 -5.78
N ASP A 11 12.67 -19.10 -4.49
CA ASP A 11 11.87 -18.52 -3.40
C ASP A 11 12.34 -17.09 -3.07
N GLY A 12 13.63 -16.92 -2.74
CA GLY A 12 14.21 -15.61 -2.43
C GLY A 12 14.17 -14.60 -3.58
N VAL A 13 14.11 -15.05 -4.84
CA VAL A 13 13.92 -14.16 -6.00
C VAL A 13 12.49 -13.61 -6.05
N LYS A 14 11.48 -14.44 -5.74
CA LYS A 14 10.08 -13.97 -5.62
C LYS A 14 9.91 -13.01 -4.46
N GLU A 15 10.40 -13.39 -3.28
CA GLU A 15 10.33 -12.56 -2.07
C GLU A 15 10.96 -11.18 -2.28
N SER A 16 12.16 -11.12 -2.89
CA SER A 16 12.81 -9.86 -3.26
C SER A 16 11.96 -9.02 -4.21
N THR A 17 11.37 -9.65 -5.24
CA THR A 17 10.55 -8.96 -6.25
C THR A 17 9.25 -8.42 -5.64
N GLU A 18 8.61 -9.15 -4.73
CA GLU A 18 7.39 -8.71 -4.04
C GLU A 18 7.67 -7.55 -3.08
N ILE A 19 8.81 -7.58 -2.36
CA ILE A 19 9.26 -6.46 -1.52
C ILE A 19 9.56 -5.21 -2.36
N ASP A 20 10.23 -5.36 -3.51
CA ASP A 20 10.51 -4.24 -4.43
C ASP A 20 9.22 -3.66 -5.02
N MET A 21 8.25 -4.50 -5.40
CA MET A 21 6.94 -4.04 -5.88
C MET A 21 6.15 -3.31 -4.79
N ALA A 22 6.14 -3.84 -3.57
CA ALA A 22 5.53 -3.19 -2.41
C ALA A 22 6.17 -1.84 -2.10
N LEU A 23 7.50 -1.77 -2.10
CA LEU A 23 8.23 -0.52 -1.86
C LEU A 23 7.90 0.54 -2.91
N ARG A 24 7.81 0.13 -4.18
CA ARG A 24 7.38 1.02 -5.29
C ARG A 24 5.93 1.47 -5.13
N PHE A 25 5.02 0.60 -4.70
CA PHE A 25 3.63 0.98 -4.41
C PHE A 25 3.55 2.03 -3.29
N LEU A 26 4.21 1.81 -2.16
CA LEU A 26 4.19 2.76 -1.03
C LEU A 26 4.82 4.10 -1.42
N ASN A 27 5.99 4.09 -2.06
CA ASN A 27 6.71 5.30 -2.46
C ASN A 27 6.07 6.06 -3.64
N HIS A 28 5.29 5.38 -4.49
CA HIS A 28 4.60 6.04 -5.59
C HIS A 28 3.20 6.47 -5.18
N CYS A 29 2.35 5.53 -4.78
CA CYS A 29 0.91 5.76 -4.58
C CYS A 29 0.58 6.39 -3.21
N LEU A 30 1.43 6.20 -2.19
CA LEU A 30 1.19 6.69 -0.82
C LEU A 30 2.24 7.72 -0.36
N SER A 31 3.02 8.34 -1.25
CA SER A 31 4.05 9.30 -0.82
C SER A 31 3.51 10.66 -0.38
N ASN A 32 2.31 11.04 -0.79
CA ASN A 32 1.63 12.29 -0.42
C ASN A 32 0.13 12.24 -0.78
N ALA A 33 -0.64 13.22 -0.30
CA ALA A 33 -2.08 13.33 -0.53
C ALA A 33 -2.49 13.38 -2.02
N VAL A 34 -1.66 13.95 -2.91
CA VAL A 34 -1.95 13.97 -4.36
C VAL A 34 -1.95 12.55 -4.94
N GLN A 35 -0.95 11.75 -4.59
CA GLN A 35 -0.83 10.37 -5.07
C GLN A 35 -1.92 9.46 -4.49
N VAL A 36 -2.27 9.67 -3.22
CA VAL A 36 -3.39 8.97 -2.57
C VAL A 36 -4.72 9.32 -3.25
N HIS A 37 -4.96 10.59 -3.59
CA HIS A 37 -6.14 11.01 -4.36
C HIS A 37 -6.20 10.29 -5.73
N TYR A 38 -5.08 10.20 -6.45
CA TYR A 38 -5.03 9.46 -7.72
C TYR A 38 -5.25 7.96 -7.55
N LEU A 39 -4.66 7.32 -6.52
CA LEU A 39 -4.91 5.92 -6.19
C LEU A 39 -6.40 5.66 -5.91
N VAL A 40 -7.01 6.49 -5.06
CA VAL A 40 -8.41 6.34 -4.68
C VAL A 40 -9.34 6.60 -5.87
N THR A 41 -9.16 7.68 -6.61
CA THR A 41 -10.01 7.99 -7.78
C THR A 41 -9.87 6.96 -8.91
N SER A 42 -8.67 6.43 -9.16
CA SER A 42 -8.46 5.34 -10.14
C SER A 42 -9.03 3.98 -9.70
N SER A 43 -9.29 3.79 -8.40
CA SER A 43 -9.90 2.57 -7.88
C SER A 43 -11.42 2.48 -8.03
N LEU A 44 -12.10 3.59 -8.36
CA LEU A 44 -13.57 3.69 -8.35
C LEU A 44 -14.19 3.04 -9.60
N GLN A 45 -15.15 2.13 -9.40
CA GLN A 45 -15.89 1.51 -10.50
C GLN A 45 -17.24 2.21 -10.72
N GLY A 46 -17.27 3.21 -11.60
CA GLY A 46 -18.48 3.98 -11.90
C GLY A 46 -18.64 5.28 -11.09
N GLY A 47 -17.58 5.77 -10.45
CA GLY A 47 -17.53 7.10 -9.84
C GLY A 47 -18.09 7.22 -8.42
N ASP A 48 -18.61 6.13 -7.84
CA ASP A 48 -18.98 6.07 -6.43
C ASP A 48 -17.78 5.57 -5.59
N TRP A 49 -17.55 6.16 -4.42
CA TRP A 49 -16.51 5.73 -3.48
C TRP A 49 -16.78 4.31 -2.94
N GLN A 50 -18.06 3.90 -2.86
CA GLN A 50 -18.46 2.56 -2.38
C GLN A 50 -17.99 1.43 -3.30
N THR A 51 -17.72 1.72 -4.58
CA THR A 51 -17.28 0.74 -5.57
C THR A 51 -15.76 0.70 -5.73
N SER A 52 -15.02 1.35 -4.82
CA SER A 52 -13.56 1.33 -4.79
C SER A 52 -13.01 -0.09 -4.62
N THR A 53 -12.12 -0.51 -5.51
CA THR A 53 -11.40 -1.79 -5.38
C THR A 53 -10.53 -1.86 -4.12
N LEU A 54 -10.16 -0.71 -3.52
CA LEU A 54 -9.39 -0.64 -2.27
C LEU A 54 -10.20 -1.17 -1.07
N LEU A 55 -11.53 -1.11 -1.12
CA LEU A 55 -12.42 -1.68 -0.09
C LEU A 55 -12.60 -3.20 -0.24
N GLY A 56 -12.11 -3.79 -1.35
CA GLY A 56 -12.17 -5.23 -1.60
C GLY A 56 -11.29 -6.03 -0.65
N ALA A 57 -11.74 -7.24 -0.28
CA ALA A 57 -11.06 -8.10 0.69
C ALA A 57 -9.60 -8.41 0.33
N GLU A 58 -9.29 -8.63 -0.94
CA GLU A 58 -7.92 -8.90 -1.41
C GLU A 58 -7.01 -7.67 -1.22
N ALA A 59 -7.49 -6.48 -1.58
CA ALA A 59 -6.75 -5.23 -1.41
C ALA A 59 -6.51 -4.92 0.08
N GLN A 60 -7.52 -5.14 0.93
CA GLN A 60 -7.41 -4.97 2.38
C GLN A 60 -6.41 -5.96 3.00
N ALA A 61 -6.44 -7.24 2.59
CA ALA A 61 -5.48 -8.24 3.04
C ALA A 61 -4.03 -7.89 2.62
N TYR A 62 -3.84 -7.45 1.38
CA TYR A 62 -2.54 -7.01 0.87
C TYR A 62 -2.01 -5.79 1.63
N MET A 63 -2.81 -4.72 1.74
CA MET A 63 -2.40 -3.50 2.43
C MET A 63 -2.14 -3.74 3.93
N GLY A 64 -2.94 -4.60 4.59
CA GLY A 64 -2.74 -4.99 5.99
C GLY A 64 -1.44 -5.77 6.19
N ALA A 65 -1.10 -6.68 5.27
CA ALA A 65 0.18 -7.38 5.29
C ALA A 65 1.37 -6.43 5.12
N LEU A 66 1.28 -5.46 4.19
CA LEU A 66 2.31 -4.41 4.04
C LEU A 66 2.48 -3.59 5.32
N LEU A 67 1.37 -3.18 5.95
CA LEU A 67 1.43 -2.38 7.18
C LEU A 67 2.14 -3.14 8.30
N ALA A 68 1.85 -4.43 8.47
CA ALA A 68 2.52 -5.28 9.47
C ALA A 68 4.03 -5.40 9.21
N VAL A 69 4.45 -5.66 7.96
CA VAL A 69 5.86 -5.80 7.57
C VAL A 69 6.64 -4.51 7.81
N TYR A 70 6.10 -3.35 7.40
CA TYR A 70 6.79 -2.07 7.53
C TYR A 70 6.73 -1.53 8.97
N ALA A 71 5.66 -1.77 9.73
CA ALA A 71 5.62 -1.42 11.16
C ALA A 71 6.71 -2.17 11.95
N ALA A 72 6.86 -3.47 11.71
CA ALA A 72 7.83 -4.33 12.39
C ALA A 72 9.30 -3.98 12.07
N SER A 73 9.61 -3.43 10.88
CA SER A 73 10.98 -3.23 10.40
C SER A 73 11.39 -1.76 10.28
N SER A 74 12.37 -1.33 11.07
CA SER A 74 13.04 -0.03 10.90
C SER A 74 13.99 0.02 9.69
N ALA A 75 14.30 -1.12 9.08
CA ALA A 75 15.05 -1.18 7.83
C ALA A 75 14.14 -0.82 6.64
N PHE A 76 12.97 -1.44 6.53
CA PHE A 76 12.00 -1.13 5.46
C PHE A 76 11.45 0.30 5.60
N ARG A 77 11.18 0.78 6.82
CA ARG A 77 10.79 2.19 7.04
C ARG A 77 11.81 3.22 6.55
N ARG A 78 13.11 2.90 6.57
CA ARG A 78 14.17 3.79 6.04
C ARG A 78 14.27 3.80 4.52
N GLN A 79 13.55 2.93 3.82
CA GLN A 79 13.46 2.91 2.36
C GLN A 79 12.25 3.73 1.85
N LEU A 80 11.38 4.19 2.75
CA LEU A 80 10.23 5.02 2.39
C LEU A 80 10.67 6.45 2.06
N VAL A 81 10.10 7.02 0.99
CA VAL A 81 10.31 8.40 0.54
C VAL A 81 9.58 9.40 1.44
N SER A 82 8.44 9.00 2.02
CA SER A 82 7.69 9.81 3.00
C SER A 82 7.35 8.97 4.24
N GLY A 83 7.37 9.62 5.41
CA GLY A 83 6.84 9.02 6.64
C GLY A 83 5.31 8.82 6.58
N ASP A 84 4.62 9.67 5.81
CA ASP A 84 3.17 9.67 5.70
C ASP A 84 2.63 8.43 4.96
N SER A 85 3.49 7.72 4.23
CA SER A 85 3.09 6.50 3.50
C SER A 85 2.54 5.42 4.41
N LEU A 86 2.99 5.33 5.66
CA LEU A 86 2.40 4.42 6.64
C LEU A 86 1.14 4.97 7.29
N TYR A 87 1.01 6.29 7.43
CA TYR A 87 -0.21 6.94 7.90
C TYR A 87 -1.36 6.70 6.90
N TYR A 88 -1.14 6.95 5.61
CA TYR A 88 -2.14 6.70 4.57
C TYR A 88 -2.45 5.20 4.42
N LEU A 89 -1.47 4.31 4.54
CA LEU A 89 -1.69 2.86 4.55
C LEU A 89 -2.54 2.43 5.76
N GLN A 90 -2.29 3.00 6.95
CA GLN A 90 -3.11 2.76 8.14
C GLN A 90 -4.55 3.24 7.92
N CYS A 91 -4.77 4.45 7.42
CA CYS A 91 -6.10 4.96 7.12
C CYS A 91 -6.85 4.14 6.05
N LEU A 92 -6.14 3.52 5.11
CA LEU A 92 -6.72 2.63 4.09
C LEU A 92 -7.06 1.23 4.63
N THR A 93 -6.47 0.79 5.75
CA THR A 93 -6.63 -0.57 6.30
C THR A 93 -7.47 -0.64 7.57
N ASP A 94 -7.55 0.44 8.34
CA ASP A 94 -8.34 0.51 9.56
C ASP A 94 -9.84 0.38 9.24
N GLU A 95 -10.47 -0.70 9.72
CA GLU A 95 -11.86 -1.02 9.42
C GLU A 95 -12.85 0.08 9.84
N THR A 96 -12.50 0.88 10.84
CA THR A 96 -13.35 1.95 11.38
C THR A 96 -13.27 3.23 10.56
N THR A 97 -12.16 3.48 9.86
CA THR A 97 -11.95 4.73 9.12
C THR A 97 -11.82 4.57 7.60
N ARG A 98 -11.50 3.38 7.07
CA ARG A 98 -11.20 3.17 5.64
C ARG A 98 -12.27 3.66 4.68
N SER A 99 -13.55 3.44 5.00
CA SER A 99 -14.67 3.88 4.15
C SER A 99 -14.76 5.40 4.07
N ASP A 100 -14.60 6.08 5.21
CA ASP A 100 -14.58 7.54 5.28
C ASP A 100 -13.32 8.13 4.66
N PHE A 101 -12.16 7.48 4.85
CA PHE A 101 -10.91 7.89 4.23
C PHE A 101 -10.99 7.79 2.71
N VAL A 102 -11.49 6.68 2.15
CA VAL A 102 -11.72 6.52 0.70
C VAL A 102 -12.71 7.58 0.18
N ARG A 103 -13.80 7.83 0.89
CA ARG A 103 -14.77 8.89 0.55
C ARG A 103 -14.16 10.29 0.53
N VAL A 104 -13.32 10.61 1.52
CA VAL A 104 -12.65 11.93 1.64
C VAL A 104 -11.51 12.06 0.63
N ALA A 105 -10.71 11.02 0.44
CA ALA A 105 -9.60 10.99 -0.53
C ALA A 105 -10.07 11.03 -1.99
N ALA A 106 -11.30 10.59 -2.29
CA ALA A 106 -11.93 10.77 -3.60
C ALA A 106 -12.28 12.24 -3.91
N ALA A 107 -12.35 13.13 -2.92
CA ALA A 107 -12.72 14.53 -3.13
C ALA A 107 -11.59 15.34 -3.79
N PRO A 108 -11.87 16.20 -4.80
CA PRO A 108 -10.84 17.02 -5.45
C PRO A 108 -10.09 17.99 -4.52
N SER A 109 -10.66 18.31 -3.35
CA SER A 109 -10.03 19.15 -2.33
C SER A 109 -9.01 18.41 -1.46
N PHE A 110 -8.99 17.07 -1.45
CA PHE A 110 -8.13 16.27 -0.59
C PHE A 110 -6.64 16.61 -0.67
N PRO A 111 -6.03 16.83 -1.87
CA PRO A 111 -4.61 17.16 -1.95
C PRO A 111 -4.25 18.55 -1.40
N PHE A 112 -5.25 19.39 -1.12
CA PHE A 112 -5.10 20.74 -0.56
C PHE A 112 -5.51 20.82 0.91
N ALA A 113 -6.01 19.73 1.48
CA ALA A 113 -6.23 19.62 2.91
C ALA A 113 -4.86 19.44 3.60
N SER A 114 -4.37 20.50 4.23
CA SER A 114 -3.24 20.41 5.15
C SER A 114 -3.65 19.54 6.35
N PHE A 115 -3.02 18.37 6.47
CA PHE A 115 -3.11 17.47 7.62
C PHE A 115 -1.85 17.62 8.48
#